data_AF-A0A0X3Y9U6-F1
#
_entry.id   AF-A0A0X3Y9U6-F1
#
_cell.length_a   1.000
_cell.length_b   1.000
_cell.length_c   1.000
_cell.angle_alpha   90.00
_cell.angle_beta   90.00
_cell.angle_gamma   90.00
#
_symmetry.space_group_name_H-M   'P 1'
#
loop_
_entity.id
_entity.type
_entity.pdbx_description
1 polymer ?
#
loop_
_entity_poly.entity_id
_entity_poly.type
_entity_poly.pdbx_seq_one_letter_code
_entity_poly.pdbx_strand_id
1 'polypeptide(L)'
;MSNSANFDLELESLKEAATDKWFMQQSLDFAAFQRLYAYLANKSEVLKAEYVVSKQIIRVMLDASNALESANEKKLAGEFMMLLGLISRNEAANDRKPGVPRIV
;
A
#
# COMPACT_ATOMS: atom_id res chain seq x y z
N MET A 1 -11.64 -6.59 -25.76
CA MET A 1 -10.72 -5.46 -25.58
C MET A 1 -9.61 -5.90 -24.66
N SER A 2 -8.49 -6.29 -25.23
CA SER A 2 -7.30 -6.72 -24.51
C SER A 2 -6.56 -5.50 -23.98
N ASN A 3 -6.43 -5.39 -22.67
CA ASN A 3 -5.13 -5.01 -22.14
C ASN A 3 -4.78 -6.03 -21.05
N SER A 4 -3.75 -6.80 -21.36
CA SER A 4 -2.97 -7.66 -20.47
C SER A 4 -2.85 -7.04 -19.08
N ALA A 5 -2.88 -7.87 -18.04
CA ALA A 5 -2.56 -7.44 -16.68
C ALA A 5 -1.35 -6.50 -16.71
N ASN A 6 -1.58 -5.19 -16.52
CA ASN A 6 -0.53 -4.18 -16.42
C ASN A 6 0.15 -4.42 -15.08
N PHE A 7 1.01 -5.42 -15.07
CA PHE A 7 1.79 -5.79 -13.92
C PHE A 7 2.78 -4.65 -13.66
N ASP A 8 2.67 -4.07 -12.48
CA ASP A 8 3.46 -2.91 -12.08
C ASP A 8 4.81 -3.41 -11.57
N LEU A 9 5.84 -3.30 -12.42
CA LEU A 9 7.19 -3.79 -12.12
C LEU A 9 7.87 -2.98 -11.02
N GLU A 10 7.59 -1.68 -10.95
CA GLU A 10 8.11 -0.81 -9.88
C GLU A 10 7.51 -1.22 -8.53
N LEU A 11 6.20 -1.45 -8.50
CA LEU A 11 5.53 -1.96 -7.32
C LEU A 11 6.07 -3.31 -6.87
N GLU A 12 6.34 -4.24 -7.80
CA GLU A 12 6.92 -5.55 -7.45
C GLU A 12 8.32 -5.39 -6.86
N SER A 13 9.18 -4.54 -7.45
CA SER A 13 10.52 -4.28 -6.93
C SER A 13 10.49 -3.67 -5.52
N LEU A 14 9.58 -2.73 -5.27
CA LEU A 14 9.40 -2.13 -3.95
C LEU A 14 8.88 -3.13 -2.92
N LYS A 15 7.96 -4.01 -3.33
CA LYS A 15 7.46 -5.11 -2.51
C LYS A 15 8.59 -6.07 -2.13
N GLU A 16 9.38 -6.53 -3.10
CA GLU A 16 10.54 -7.40 -2.85
C GLU A 16 11.53 -6.77 -1.86
N ALA A 17 11.82 -5.48 -2.04
CA ALA A 17 12.73 -4.74 -1.18
C ALA A 17 12.21 -4.58 0.27
N ALA A 18 10.89 -4.53 0.47
CA ALA A 18 10.28 -4.32 1.78
C ALA A 18 9.84 -5.64 2.45
N THR A 19 8.89 -6.36 1.85
CA THR A 19 8.22 -7.50 2.50
C THR A 19 9.00 -8.80 2.35
N ASP A 20 9.58 -9.06 1.18
CA ASP A 20 10.20 -10.37 0.92
C ASP A 20 11.52 -10.52 1.69
N LYS A 21 12.25 -9.42 1.88
CA LYS A 21 13.41 -9.38 2.78
C LYS A 21 13.06 -9.67 4.23
N TRP A 22 11.92 -9.18 4.74
CA TRP A 22 11.45 -9.51 6.09
C TRP A 22 11.25 -11.03 6.24
N PHE A 23 10.56 -11.66 5.28
CA PHE A 23 10.33 -13.11 5.31
C PHE A 23 11.63 -13.92 5.30
N MET A 24 12.67 -13.44 4.63
CA MET A 24 13.95 -14.16 4.53
C MET A 24 14.92 -13.89 5.69
N GLN A 25 14.95 -12.67 6.23
CA GLN A 25 16.02 -12.22 7.13
C GLN A 25 15.53 -11.80 8.53
N GLN A 26 14.21 -11.73 8.76
CA GLN A 26 13.60 -11.21 10.00
C GLN A 26 14.15 -9.83 10.44
N SER A 27 14.63 -9.03 9.48
CA SER A 27 15.08 -7.66 9.71
C SER A 27 14.20 -6.73 8.89
N LEU A 28 13.53 -5.80 9.54
CA LEU A 28 12.75 -4.76 8.88
C LEU A 28 13.67 -3.68 8.31
N ASP A 29 13.55 -3.42 7.02
CA ASP A 29 14.07 -2.21 6.39
C ASP A 29 12.97 -1.13 6.38
N PHE A 30 12.91 -0.33 7.44
CA PHE A 30 11.91 0.75 7.55
C PHE A 30 11.96 1.73 6.37
N ALA A 31 13.14 1.97 5.79
CA ALA A 31 13.26 2.87 4.64
C ALA A 31 12.63 2.25 3.39
N ALA A 32 12.74 0.93 3.20
CA ALA A 32 12.05 0.22 2.13
C ALA A 32 10.52 0.30 2.30
N PHE A 33 10.00 0.08 3.51
CA PHE A 33 8.56 0.22 3.79
C PHE A 33 8.05 1.64 3.56
N GLN A 34 8.81 2.67 3.95
CA GLN A 34 8.44 4.07 3.68
C GLN A 34 8.40 4.38 2.19
N ARG A 35 9.36 3.89 1.39
CA ARG A 35 9.34 4.06 -0.08
C ARG A 35 8.14 3.36 -0.70
N LEU A 36 7.85 2.14 -0.27
CA LEU A 36 6.67 1.39 -0.72
C LEU A 36 5.37 2.14 -0.38
N TYR A 37 5.26 2.65 0.84
CA TYR A 37 4.10 3.45 1.26
C TYR A 37 3.95 4.72 0.42
N ALA A 38 5.03 5.48 0.23
CA ALA A 38 5.02 6.71 -0.56
C ALA A 38 4.60 6.46 -2.02
N TYR A 39 5.11 5.38 -2.63
CA TYR A 39 4.70 4.96 -3.97
C TYR A 39 3.20 4.69 -4.03
N LEU A 40 2.67 3.88 -3.11
CA LEU A 40 1.25 3.54 -3.06
C LEU A 40 0.36 4.75 -2.74
N ALA A 41 0.80 5.64 -1.87
CA ALA A 41 0.10 6.87 -1.54
C ALA A 41 -0.01 7.78 -2.76
N ASN A 42 1.07 7.95 -3.53
CA ASN A 42 1.03 8.70 -4.79
C ASN A 42 0.16 7.99 -5.84
N LYS A 43 0.23 6.66 -5.92
CA LYS A 43 -0.60 5.86 -6.82
C LYS A 43 -2.10 6.01 -6.50
N SER A 44 -2.46 6.20 -5.24
CA SER A 44 -3.85 6.38 -4.81
C SER A 44 -4.54 7.57 -5.48
N GLU A 45 -3.80 8.64 -5.82
CA GLU A 45 -4.36 9.79 -6.56
C GLU A 45 -4.78 9.40 -7.98
N VAL A 46 -3.96 8.59 -8.66
CA VAL A 46 -4.25 8.11 -10.01
C VAL A 46 -5.44 7.15 -9.98
N LEU A 47 -5.49 6.27 -8.98
CA LEU A 47 -6.55 5.26 -8.84
C LEU A 47 -7.95 5.84 -8.68
N LYS A 48 -8.11 7.09 -8.23
CA LYS A 48 -9.41 7.77 -8.13
C LYS A 48 -10.13 7.89 -9.47
N ALA A 49 -9.37 8.00 -10.57
CA ALA A 49 -9.91 8.10 -11.91
C ALA A 49 -10.16 6.72 -12.57
N GLU A 50 -9.71 5.64 -11.92
CA GLU A 50 -9.78 4.30 -12.46
C GLU A 50 -11.02 3.55 -11.95
N TYR A 51 -11.67 2.79 -12.82
CA TYR A 51 -12.83 1.98 -12.44
C TYR A 51 -12.45 0.67 -11.74
N VAL A 52 -11.19 0.23 -11.88
CA VAL A 52 -10.71 -1.06 -11.36
C VAL A 52 -9.36 -0.89 -10.67
N VAL A 53 -9.25 -1.41 -9.45
CA VAL A 53 -7.97 -1.50 -8.74
C VAL A 53 -7.32 -2.85 -9.01
N SER A 54 -6.03 -2.84 -9.35
CA SER A 54 -5.26 -4.08 -9.58
C SER A 54 -5.19 -4.94 -8.31
N LYS A 55 -5.39 -6.25 -8.45
CA LYS A 55 -5.18 -7.22 -7.36
C LYS A 55 -3.75 -7.21 -6.83
N GLN A 56 -2.77 -6.84 -7.65
CA GLN A 56 -1.37 -6.69 -7.22
C GLN A 56 -1.25 -5.62 -6.13
N ILE A 57 -1.89 -4.45 -6.32
CA ILE A 57 -1.87 -3.34 -5.35
C ILE A 57 -2.48 -3.79 -4.02
N ILE A 58 -3.64 -4.44 -4.07
CA ILE A 58 -4.33 -4.95 -2.88
C ILE A 58 -3.44 -5.97 -2.15
N ARG A 59 -2.88 -6.94 -2.88
CA ARG A 59 -1.98 -7.96 -2.33
C ARG A 59 -0.78 -7.32 -1.62
N VAL A 60 -0.08 -6.38 -2.28
CA VAL A 60 1.12 -5.74 -1.73
C VAL A 60 0.81 -4.96 -0.45
N MET A 61 -0.32 -4.27 -0.37
CA MET A 61 -0.73 -3.58 0.87
C MET A 61 -1.00 -4.55 2.03
N LEU A 62 -1.69 -5.67 1.74
CA LEU A 62 -1.96 -6.70 2.74
C LEU A 62 -0.66 -7.37 3.21
N ASP A 63 0.23 -7.72 2.30
CA ASP A 63 1.53 -8.33 2.61
C ASP A 63 2.38 -7.38 3.48
N ALA A 64 2.41 -6.08 3.14
CA ALA A 64 3.13 -5.08 3.92
C ALA A 64 2.55 -4.91 5.34
N SER A 65 1.23 -4.84 5.46
CA SER A 65 0.57 -4.79 6.77
C SER A 65 0.90 -6.01 7.62
N ASN A 66 0.78 -7.22 7.05
CA ASN A 66 1.04 -8.47 7.76
C ASN A 66 2.50 -8.59 8.21
N ALA A 67 3.46 -8.17 7.37
CA ALA A 67 4.87 -8.16 7.71
C ALA A 67 5.17 -7.22 8.90
N LEU A 68 4.61 -6.01 8.87
CA LEU A 68 4.75 -5.02 9.95
C LEU A 68 4.06 -5.48 11.24
N GLU A 69 2.86 -6.07 11.17
CA GLU A 69 2.19 -6.63 12.35
C GLU A 69 3.01 -7.77 12.98
N SER A 70 3.56 -8.65 12.15
CA SER A 70 4.42 -9.77 12.59
C SER A 70 5.69 -9.27 13.29
N ALA A 71 6.19 -8.11 12.89
CA ALA A 71 7.32 -7.42 13.51
C ALA A 71 6.91 -6.50 14.69
N ASN A 72 5.64 -6.54 15.12
CA ASN A 72 5.06 -5.72 16.18
C ASN A 72 5.03 -4.19 15.90
N GLU A 73 5.09 -3.79 14.63
CA GLU A 73 5.01 -2.40 14.14
C GLU A 73 3.57 -2.00 13.81
N LYS A 74 2.67 -2.12 14.79
CA LYS A 74 1.21 -1.98 14.62
C LYS A 74 0.78 -0.64 14.03
N LYS A 75 1.51 0.44 14.34
CA LYS A 75 1.20 1.78 13.83
C LYS A 75 1.41 1.83 12.31
N LEU A 76 2.57 1.36 11.82
CA LEU A 76 2.89 1.36 10.41
C LEU A 76 2.00 0.37 9.63
N ALA A 77 1.70 -0.79 10.21
CA ALA A 77 0.73 -1.72 9.61
C ALA A 77 -0.64 -1.05 9.39
N GLY A 78 -1.12 -0.32 10.41
CA GLY A 78 -2.36 0.45 10.34
C GLY A 78 -2.36 1.52 9.24
N GLU A 79 -1.20 2.09 8.90
CA GLU A 79 -1.09 3.07 7.80
C GLU A 79 -1.37 2.45 6.43
N PHE A 80 -0.88 1.23 6.16
CA PHE A 80 -1.19 0.50 4.92
C PHE A 80 -2.67 0.12 4.84
N MET A 81 -3.25 -0.38 5.93
CA MET A 81 -4.68 -0.73 5.96
C MET A 81 -5.58 0.50 5.83
N MET A 82 -5.19 1.62 6.44
CA MET A 82 -5.87 2.90 6.26
C MET A 82 -5.84 3.32 4.80
N LEU A 83 -4.67 3.26 4.13
CA LEU A 83 -4.55 3.61 2.73
C LEU A 83 -5.41 2.72 1.82
N LEU A 84 -5.44 1.41 2.08
CA LEU A 84 -6.34 0.49 1.38
C LEU A 84 -7.82 0.88 1.55
N GLY A 85 -8.22 1.28 2.76
CA GLY A 85 -9.56 1.78 3.03
C GLY A 85 -9.87 3.11 2.32
N LEU A 86 -8.88 3.98 2.11
CA LEU A 86 -9.06 5.20 1.31
C LEU A 86 -9.33 4.83 -0.15
N ILE A 87 -8.48 3.96 -0.72
CA ILE A 87 -8.61 3.52 -2.11
C ILE A 87 -9.97 2.87 -2.36
N SER A 88 -10.47 2.04 -1.42
CA SER A 88 -11.78 1.40 -1.58
C SER A 88 -12.97 2.38 -1.56
N ARG A 89 -12.76 3.61 -1.08
CA ARG A 89 -13.74 4.71 -1.09
C ARG A 89 -13.49 5.74 -2.20
N ASN A 90 -12.58 5.46 -3.13
CA ASN A 90 -12.13 6.41 -4.14
C ASN A 90 -11.51 7.69 -3.55
N GLU A 91 -10.80 7.54 -2.42
CA GLU A 91 -10.07 8.60 -1.75
C GLU A 91 -8.56 8.34 -1.86
N ALA A 92 -7.78 9.41 -1.88
CA ALA A 92 -6.32 9.34 -1.83
C ALA A 92 -5.77 9.73 -0.46
N ALA A 93 -4.48 9.46 -0.24
CA ALA A 93 -3.78 9.82 0.99
C ALA A 93 -3.93 11.31 1.35
N ASN A 94 -3.86 12.21 0.36
CA ASN A 94 -3.95 13.66 0.57
C ASN A 94 -5.37 14.17 0.81
N ASP A 95 -6.40 13.40 0.47
CA ASP A 95 -7.78 13.77 0.78
C ASP A 95 -8.03 13.76 2.30
N ARG A 96 -7.14 13.13 3.08
CA ARG A 96 -7.21 13.09 4.54
C ARG A 96 -6.84 14.45 5.14
N LYS A 97 -7.86 15.21 5.51
CA LYS A 97 -7.69 16.45 6.29
C LYS A 97 -7.75 16.14 7.79
N PRO A 98 -6.71 16.50 8.58
CA PRO A 98 -6.74 16.37 10.04
C PRO A 98 -7.95 17.10 10.64
N GLY A 99 -8.64 16.47 11.60
CA GLY A 99 -9.75 17.07 12.32
C GLY A 99 -11.09 17.10 11.57
N VAL A 100 -11.18 16.54 10.36
CA VAL A 100 -12.44 16.42 9.61
C VAL A 100 -13.01 15.01 9.80
N PRO A 101 -14.13 14.84 10.53
CA PRO A 101 -14.81 13.55 10.65
C PRO A 101 -15.27 13.05 9.28
N ARG A 102 -15.20 11.73 9.06
CA ARG A 102 -15.76 11.08 7.87
C ARG A 102 -16.93 10.19 8.29
N ILE A 103 -17.96 10.14 7.44
CA ILE A 103 -19.04 9.18 7.58
C ILE A 103 -18.46 7.81 7.24
N VAL A 104 -18.56 6.87 8.18
CA VAL A 104 -18.06 5.50 8.08
C VAL A 104 -19.22 4.57 7.76
#